data_AF-A0AAJ3UZ01-F1
#
_entry.id   AF-A0AAJ3UZ01-F1
#
_cell.length_a   1.000
_cell.length_b   1.000
_cell.length_c   1.000
_cell.angle_alpha   90.00
_cell.angle_beta   90.00
_cell.angle_gamma   90.00
#
_symmetry.space_group_name_H-M   'P 1'
#
loop_
_entity.id
_entity.type
_entity.pdbx_description
1 polymer ?
#
loop_
_entity_poly.entity_id
_entity_poly.type
_entity_poly.pdbx_seq_one_letter_code
_entity_poly.pdbx_strand_id
1 'polypeptide(L)'
;MTPSTTARLIILNTCWAALVVWATVMGYTQFVFTHDISWLSYVISALLVVAVAAAFAGRVTFLPHVKLWFVMIGLIGNIAGFILALQGMSGGSLDSADGLIKLANALLDGMSVAFCSTLVGAIAALWTSTNAWLLGLAASE
;
A
#
# COMPACT_ATOMS: atom_id res chain seq x y z
N MET A 1 11.98 -25.59 3.83
CA MET A 1 11.04 -25.60 2.69
C MET A 1 11.42 -26.76 1.78
N THR A 2 10.45 -27.45 1.18
CA THR A 2 10.76 -28.46 0.17
C THR A 2 11.15 -27.78 -1.15
N PRO A 3 11.98 -28.40 -2.01
CA PRO A 3 12.33 -27.84 -3.31
C PRO A 3 11.12 -27.47 -4.17
N SER A 4 10.04 -28.26 -4.07
CA SER A 4 8.77 -28.02 -4.77
C SER A 4 8.07 -26.74 -4.29
N THR A 5 8.02 -26.50 -2.97
CA THR A 5 7.44 -25.28 -2.40
C THR A 5 8.23 -24.03 -2.82
N THR A 6 9.57 -24.10 -2.80
CA THR A 6 10.42 -22.99 -3.22
C THR A 6 10.21 -22.66 -4.70
N ALA A 7 10.13 -23.65 -5.59
CA ALA A 7 9.87 -23.43 -7.01
C ALA A 7 8.52 -22.72 -7.24
N ARG A 8 7.46 -23.14 -6.55
CA ARG A 8 6.15 -22.46 -6.63
C ARG A 8 6.21 -21.02 -6.14
N LEU A 9 6.96 -20.75 -5.08
CA LEU A 9 7.12 -19.40 -4.53
C LEU A 9 7.86 -18.48 -5.52
N ILE A 10 8.89 -18.99 -6.18
CA ILE A 10 9.63 -18.27 -7.23
C ILE A 10 8.68 -17.92 -8.38
N ILE A 11 7.95 -18.91 -8.92
CA ILE A 11 7.02 -18.70 -10.04
C ILE A 11 5.98 -17.64 -9.67
N LEU A 12 5.33 -17.79 -8.52
CA LEU A 12 4.29 -16.88 -8.06
C LEU A 12 4.80 -15.43 -7.92
N ASN A 13 5.93 -15.22 -7.25
CA ASN A 13 6.51 -13.87 -7.07
C ASN A 13 7.08 -13.29 -8.36
N THR A 14 7.52 -14.12 -9.30
CA THR A 14 7.95 -13.66 -10.63
C THR A 14 6.76 -13.16 -11.45
N CYS A 15 5.64 -13.88 -11.46
CA CYS A 15 4.42 -13.43 -12.11
C CYS A 15 3.90 -12.10 -11.53
N TRP A 16 3.97 -11.95 -10.21
CA TRP A 16 3.60 -10.70 -9.56
C TRP A 16 4.53 -9.55 -9.87
N ALA A 17 5.84 -9.79 -9.83
CA ALA A 17 6.82 -8.78 -10.23
C ALA A 17 6.56 -8.32 -11.68
N ALA A 18 6.24 -9.25 -12.59
CA ALA A 18 5.88 -8.90 -13.97
C ALA A 18 4.60 -8.04 -14.04
N LEU A 19 3.58 -8.34 -13.23
CA LEU A 19 2.37 -7.51 -13.14
C LEU A 19 2.66 -6.10 -12.59
N VAL A 20 3.51 -5.99 -11.58
CA VAL A 20 3.92 -4.69 -11.02
C VAL A 20 4.74 -3.87 -12.02
N VAL A 21 5.63 -4.52 -12.77
CA VAL A 21 6.39 -3.87 -13.86
C VAL A 21 5.44 -3.40 -14.95
N TRP A 22 4.50 -4.24 -15.38
CA TRP A 22 3.48 -3.85 -16.37
C TRP A 22 2.65 -2.67 -15.88
N ALA A 23 2.15 -2.70 -14.63
CA ALA A 23 1.41 -1.60 -14.03
C ALA A 23 2.23 -0.30 -13.93
N THR A 24 3.55 -0.43 -13.77
CA THR A 24 4.48 0.71 -13.76
C THR A 24 4.64 1.31 -15.15
N VAL A 25 4.79 0.47 -16.18
CA VAL A 25 4.86 0.94 -17.58
C VAL A 25 3.56 1.63 -18.00
N MET A 26 2.41 1.18 -17.50
CA MET A 26 1.11 1.83 -17.72
C MET A 26 0.90 3.10 -16.88
N GLY A 27 1.85 3.47 -16.00
CA GLY A 27 1.77 4.66 -15.16
C GLY A 27 0.90 4.54 -13.91
N TYR A 28 0.29 3.38 -13.65
CA TYR A 28 -0.60 3.20 -12.49
C TYR A 28 0.15 3.30 -11.16
N THR A 29 1.39 2.81 -11.09
CA THR A 29 2.19 2.96 -9.87
C THR A 29 2.60 4.41 -9.65
N GLN A 30 2.95 5.14 -10.71
CA GLN A 30 3.29 6.57 -10.63
C GLN A 30 2.13 7.39 -10.09
N PHE A 31 0.90 7.11 -10.53
CA PHE A 31 -0.30 7.75 -9.97
C PHE A 31 -0.37 7.54 -8.45
N VAL A 32 -0.27 6.30 -7.99
CA VAL A 32 -0.38 5.96 -6.56
C VAL A 32 0.73 6.60 -5.72
N PHE A 33 1.97 6.56 -6.19
CA PHE A 33 3.13 7.06 -5.44
C PHE A 33 3.32 8.57 -5.51
N THR A 34 2.85 9.24 -6.56
CA THR A 34 2.95 10.70 -6.71
C THR A 34 1.86 11.40 -5.91
N HIS A 35 0.67 10.79 -5.84
CA HIS A 35 -0.47 11.35 -5.12
C HIS A 35 -0.50 10.99 -3.63
N ASP A 36 0.39 10.12 -3.16
CA ASP A 36 0.62 9.89 -1.73
C ASP A 36 1.78 10.74 -1.18
N ILE A 37 1.47 12.01 -0.87
CA ILE A 37 2.43 12.93 -0.25
C ILE A 37 2.80 12.56 1.19
N SER A 38 2.12 11.59 1.83
CA SER A 38 2.42 11.16 3.20
C SER A 38 3.57 10.15 3.29
N TRP A 39 4.03 9.63 2.16
CA TRP A 39 5.07 8.60 2.03
C TRP A 39 4.70 7.22 2.58
N LEU A 40 3.47 7.01 3.05
CA LEU A 40 3.03 5.73 3.62
C LEU A 40 3.07 4.59 2.59
N SER A 41 2.71 4.86 1.34
CA SER A 41 2.77 3.88 0.23
C SER A 41 4.20 3.37 0.00
N TYR A 42 5.20 4.23 0.13
CA TYR A 42 6.61 3.82 0.01
C TYR A 42 7.02 2.92 1.18
N VAL A 43 6.61 3.27 2.40
CA VAL A 43 6.87 2.44 3.60
C VAL A 43 6.23 1.05 3.46
N ILE A 44 4.96 0.99 3.05
CA ILE A 44 4.25 -0.29 2.83
C ILE A 44 4.98 -1.12 1.76
N SER A 45 5.39 -0.50 0.66
CA SER A 45 6.08 -1.18 -0.45
C SER A 45 7.44 -1.72 -0.03
N ALA A 46 8.22 -0.94 0.72
CA ALA A 46 9.51 -1.39 1.26
C ALA A 46 9.33 -2.58 2.22
N LEU A 47 8.34 -2.50 3.12
CA LEU A 47 8.01 -3.59 4.03
C LEU A 47 7.51 -4.84 3.30
N LEU A 48 6.79 -4.69 2.18
CA LEU A 48 6.37 -5.81 1.33
C LEU A 48 7.59 -6.54 0.74
N VAL A 49 8.57 -5.79 0.22
CA VAL A 49 9.83 -6.38 -0.29
C VAL A 49 10.54 -7.15 0.82
N VAL A 50 10.62 -6.59 2.03
CA VAL A 50 11.22 -7.26 3.19
C VAL A 50 10.45 -8.53 3.56
N ALA A 51 9.12 -8.49 3.56
CA ALA A 51 8.27 -9.64 3.87
C ALA A 51 8.46 -10.78 2.87
N VAL A 52 8.50 -10.45 1.57
CA VAL A 52 8.76 -11.42 0.49
C VAL A 52 10.17 -12.00 0.62
N ALA A 53 11.20 -11.17 0.82
CA ALA A 53 12.58 -11.62 0.99
C ALA A 53 12.73 -12.57 2.20
N ALA A 54 12.08 -12.25 3.31
CA ALA A 54 12.10 -13.11 4.50
C ALA A 54 11.31 -14.41 4.30
N ALA A 55 10.24 -14.42 3.49
CA ALA A 55 9.57 -15.65 3.07
C ALA A 55 10.51 -16.57 2.27
N PHE A 56 11.32 -16.02 1.36
CA PHE A 56 12.38 -16.77 0.66
C PHE A 56 13.46 -17.28 1.59
N ALA A 57 13.79 -16.54 2.65
CA ALA A 57 14.72 -16.97 3.70
C ALA A 57 14.12 -18.01 4.68
N GLY A 58 12.87 -18.46 4.46
CA GLY A 58 12.17 -19.41 5.32
C GLY A 58 11.67 -18.83 6.65
N ARG A 59 11.77 -17.51 6.85
CA ARG A 59 11.21 -16.81 8.02
C ARG A 59 9.76 -16.46 7.73
N VAL A 60 8.85 -17.41 7.98
CA VAL A 60 7.46 -17.30 7.52
C VAL A 60 6.45 -17.03 8.64
N THR A 61 6.86 -17.18 9.90
CA THR A 61 5.98 -17.09 11.09
C THR A 61 5.32 -15.72 11.27
N PHE A 62 5.91 -14.65 10.75
CA PHE A 62 5.39 -13.28 10.89
C PHE A 62 4.44 -12.86 9.76
N LEU A 63 4.36 -13.62 8.66
CA LEU A 63 3.55 -13.26 7.47
C LEU A 63 2.07 -12.98 7.81
N PRO A 64 1.40 -13.75 8.70
CA PRO A 64 0.02 -13.45 9.09
C PRO A 64 -0.14 -12.09 9.79
N HIS A 65 0.83 -11.71 10.62
CA HIS A 65 0.82 -10.43 11.34
C HIS A 65 1.08 -9.26 10.40
N VAL A 66 2.06 -9.40 9.50
CA VAL A 66 2.42 -8.34 8.54
C VAL A 66 1.28 -8.03 7.57
N LYS A 67 0.46 -9.03 7.19
CA LYS A 67 -0.79 -8.80 6.44
C LYS A 67 -1.69 -7.75 7.12
N LEU A 68 -1.93 -7.92 8.42
CA LEU A 68 -2.79 -7.00 9.19
C LEU A 68 -2.14 -5.62 9.28
N TRP A 69 -0.83 -5.56 9.49
CA TRP A 69 -0.11 -4.28 9.56
C TRP A 69 -0.21 -3.50 8.26
N PHE A 70 -0.18 -4.14 7.09
CA PHE A 70 -0.36 -3.44 5.83
C PHE A 70 -1.73 -2.76 5.71
N VAL A 71 -2.79 -3.43 6.14
CA VAL A 71 -4.13 -2.82 6.18
C VAL A 71 -4.15 -1.67 7.18
N MET A 72 -3.59 -1.86 8.38
CA MET A 72 -3.57 -0.82 9.41
C MET A 72 -2.78 0.42 8.99
N ILE A 73 -1.63 0.25 8.35
CA ILE A 73 -0.84 1.39 7.81
C ILE A 73 -1.62 2.08 6.68
N GLY A 74 -2.33 1.32 5.84
CA GLY A 74 -3.24 1.90 4.85
C GLY A 74 -4.33 2.76 5.48
N LEU A 75 -4.96 2.28 6.56
CA LEU A 75 -5.96 3.02 7.34
C LEU A 75 -5.39 4.25 8.04
N ILE A 76 -4.13 4.20 8.51
CA ILE A 76 -3.42 5.38 9.04
C ILE A 76 -3.34 6.47 7.97
N GLY A 77 -3.19 6.09 6.70
CA GLY A 77 -3.19 7.07 5.62
C GLY A 77 -4.53 7.76 5.38
N ASN A 78 -5.66 7.15 5.75
CA ASN A 78 -6.94 7.88 5.80
C ASN A 78 -6.87 9.01 6.83
N ILE A 79 -6.32 8.73 8.03
CA ILE A 79 -6.15 9.74 9.08
C ILE A 79 -5.21 10.85 8.59
N ALA A 80 -4.08 10.49 7.96
CA ALA A 80 -3.14 11.45 7.39
C ALA A 80 -3.80 12.33 6.31
N GLY A 81 -4.58 11.72 5.41
CA GLY A 81 -5.33 12.40 4.37
C GLY A 81 -6.34 13.41 4.93
N PHE A 82 -7.10 13.03 5.95
CA PHE A 82 -8.02 13.95 6.64
C PHE A 82 -7.29 15.11 7.32
N ILE A 83 -6.14 14.85 7.95
CA ILE A 83 -5.33 15.90 8.56
C ILE A 83 -4.84 16.90 7.51
N LEU A 84 -4.34 16.42 6.37
CA LEU A 84 -3.87 17.26 5.27
C LEU A 84 -4.99 18.11 4.68
N ALA A 85 -6.17 17.51 4.48
CA ALA A 85 -7.36 18.21 4.04
C ALA A 85 -7.72 19.36 5.01
N LEU A 86 -7.80 19.08 6.32
CA LEU A 86 -8.13 20.09 7.34
C LEU A 86 -7.07 21.19 7.45
N GLN A 87 -5.78 20.85 7.29
CA GLN A 87 -4.69 21.83 7.29
C GLN A 87 -4.74 22.77 6.10
N GLY A 88 -5.19 22.31 4.92
CA GLY A 88 -5.39 23.20 3.77
C GLY A 88 -6.60 24.13 3.92
N MET A 89 -7.55 23.80 4.81
CA MET A 89 -8.75 24.59 5.06
C MET A 89 -8.53 25.76 6.01
N SER A 90 -7.56 25.69 6.91
CA SER A 90 -7.36 26.67 7.98
C SER A 90 -6.85 28.04 7.50
N GLY A 91 -6.61 28.22 6.19
CA GLY A 91 -6.09 29.45 5.60
C GLY A 91 -6.99 30.17 4.57
N GLY A 92 -8.22 29.72 4.31
CA GLY A 92 -9.09 30.29 3.26
C GLY A 92 -10.42 30.86 3.78
N SER A 93 -10.87 32.00 3.24
CA SER A 93 -12.25 32.48 3.46
C SER A 93 -13.21 31.74 2.51
N LEU A 94 -14.28 31.16 3.05
CA LEU A 94 -15.29 30.45 2.24
C LEU A 94 -16.15 31.37 1.36
N ASP A 95 -16.05 32.68 1.59
CA ASP A 95 -16.86 33.70 0.92
C ASP A 95 -16.27 34.18 -0.42
N SER A 96 -15.15 33.59 -0.86
CA SER A 96 -14.49 33.94 -2.12
C SER A 96 -14.31 32.73 -3.03
N ALA A 97 -14.41 32.95 -4.34
CA ALA A 97 -14.16 31.91 -5.35
C ALA A 97 -12.76 31.28 -5.18
N ASP A 98 -11.75 32.10 -4.85
CA ASP A 98 -10.39 31.63 -4.60
C ASP A 98 -10.29 30.73 -3.35
N GLY A 99 -11.06 31.02 -2.30
CA GLY A 99 -11.12 30.18 -1.11
C GLY A 99 -11.76 28.82 -1.36
N LEU A 100 -12.82 28.79 -2.18
CA LEU A 100 -13.46 27.55 -2.64
C LEU A 100 -12.51 26.67 -3.47
N ILE A 101 -11.72 27.26 -4.37
CA ILE A 101 -10.73 26.52 -5.17
C ILE A 101 -9.63 25.94 -4.27
N LYS A 102 -9.12 26.72 -3.29
CA LYS A 102 -8.13 26.24 -2.32
C LYS A 102 -8.66 25.08 -1.47
N LEU A 103 -9.91 25.19 -1.01
CA LEU A 103 -10.60 24.12 -0.28
C LEU A 103 -10.71 22.86 -1.13
N ALA A 104 -11.15 22.98 -2.38
CA ALA A 104 -11.29 21.84 -3.28
C ALA A 104 -9.95 21.13 -3.50
N ASN A 105 -8.87 21.88 -3.73
CA ASN A 105 -7.54 21.31 -3.90
C ASN A 105 -7.04 20.62 -2.63
N ALA A 106 -7.23 21.22 -1.44
CA ALA A 106 -6.84 20.61 -0.17
C ALA A 106 -7.59 19.30 0.10
N LEU A 107 -8.90 19.25 -0.23
CA LEU A 107 -9.69 18.03 -0.12
C LEU A 107 -9.21 16.96 -1.11
N LEU A 108 -8.90 17.35 -2.35
CA LEU A 108 -8.36 16.44 -3.36
C LEU A 108 -7.01 15.84 -2.90
N ASP A 109 -6.09 16.66 -2.39
CA ASP A 109 -4.80 16.21 -1.89
C ASP A 109 -4.95 15.22 -0.72
N GLY A 110 -5.79 15.57 0.27
CA GLY A 110 -6.05 14.70 1.41
C GLY A 110 -6.71 13.37 1.02
N MET A 111 -7.69 13.44 0.11
CA MET A 111 -8.38 12.25 -0.42
C MET A 111 -7.44 11.35 -1.24
N SER A 112 -6.56 11.96 -2.03
CA SER A 112 -5.54 11.26 -2.80
C SER A 112 -4.62 10.43 -1.89
N VAL A 113 -4.12 11.02 -0.80
CA VAL A 113 -3.31 10.30 0.20
C VAL A 113 -4.08 9.13 0.79
N ALA A 114 -5.30 9.38 1.26
CA ALA A 114 -6.17 8.40 1.90
C ALA A 114 -6.42 7.17 1.01
N PHE A 115 -6.76 7.39 -0.26
CA PHE A 115 -7.02 6.30 -1.19
C PHE A 115 -5.75 5.58 -1.63
N CYS A 116 -4.68 6.31 -1.95
CA CYS A 116 -3.44 5.69 -2.44
C CYS A 116 -2.82 4.78 -1.38
N SER A 117 -2.69 5.26 -0.13
CA SER A 117 -2.14 4.45 0.96
C SER A 117 -3.00 3.22 1.27
N THR A 118 -4.33 3.37 1.25
CA THR A 118 -5.27 2.28 1.49
C THR A 118 -5.17 1.22 0.41
N LEU A 119 -5.09 1.62 -0.86
CA LEU A 119 -4.94 0.71 -2.00
C LEU A 119 -3.62 -0.07 -1.90
N VAL A 120 -2.50 0.60 -1.62
CA VAL A 120 -1.19 -0.06 -1.48
C VAL A 120 -1.19 -1.01 -0.29
N GLY A 121 -1.77 -0.61 0.83
CA GLY A 121 -1.95 -1.46 2.02
C GLY A 121 -2.76 -2.72 1.72
N ALA A 122 -3.90 -2.57 1.03
CA ALA A 122 -4.74 -3.70 0.64
C ALA A 122 -4.03 -4.67 -0.32
N ILE A 123 -3.32 -4.14 -1.32
CA ILE A 123 -2.55 -4.96 -2.27
C ILE A 123 -1.41 -5.70 -1.56
N ALA A 124 -0.66 -5.03 -0.69
CA ALA A 124 0.43 -5.65 0.06
C ALA A 124 -0.08 -6.73 1.02
N ALA A 125 -1.21 -6.49 1.69
CA ALA A 125 -1.88 -7.47 2.53
C ALA A 125 -2.32 -8.69 1.71
N LEU A 126 -2.99 -8.46 0.57
CA LEU A 126 -3.43 -9.52 -0.32
C LEU A 126 -2.26 -10.37 -0.79
N TRP A 127 -1.18 -9.74 -1.27
CA TRP A 127 -0.01 -10.45 -1.77
C TRP A 127 0.67 -11.28 -0.68
N THR A 128 0.80 -10.72 0.52
CA THR A 128 1.37 -11.43 1.68
C THR A 128 0.50 -12.62 2.07
N SER A 129 -0.82 -12.48 2.02
CA SER A 129 -1.77 -13.56 2.26
C SER A 129 -1.64 -14.68 1.23
N THR A 130 -1.46 -14.35 -0.05
CA THR A 130 -1.24 -15.34 -1.11
C THR A 130 0.05 -16.12 -0.89
N ASN A 131 1.13 -15.45 -0.49
CA ASN A 131 2.40 -16.11 -0.15
C ASN A 131 2.25 -17.03 1.07
N ALA A 132 1.58 -16.57 2.13
CA ALA A 132 1.32 -17.38 3.33
C ALA A 132 0.51 -18.64 3.00
N TRP A 133 -0.55 -18.50 2.20
CA TRP A 133 -1.37 -19.62 1.72
C TRP A 133 -0.55 -20.64 0.94
N LEU A 134 0.29 -20.18 -0.01
CA LEU A 134 1.16 -21.06 -0.79
C LEU A 134 2.15 -21.85 0.10
N LEU A 135 2.60 -21.21 1.18
CA LEU A 135 3.52 -21.80 2.16
C LEU A 135 2.81 -22.73 3.16
N GLY A 136 1.49 -22.91 3.06
CA GLY A 136 0.71 -23.75 3.95
C GLY A 136 0.55 -23.16 5.36
N LEU A 137 0.80 -21.86 5.52
CA LEU A 137 0.47 -21.14 6.74
C LEU A 137 -1.04 -20.92 6.69
N ALA A 138 -1.78 -21.65 7.52
CA ALA A 138 -3.23 -21.49 7.63
C ALA A 138 -3.57 -20.00 7.79
N ALA A 139 -4.74 -19.60 7.29
CA ALA A 139 -5.32 -18.31 7.64
C ALA A 139 -5.58 -18.32 9.15
N SER A 140 -4.57 -17.96 9.95
CA SER A 140 -4.74 -17.70 11.37
C SER A 140 -5.54 -16.41 11.45
N GLU A 141 -6.84 -16.57 11.62
CA GLU A 141 -7.74 -15.54 12.14
C GLU A 141 -7.40 -15.23 13.59
#